data_AF-A0A6L8QB11-F1
#
_entry.id   AF-A0A6L8QB11-F1
#
_cell.length_a   1.000
_cell.length_b   1.000
_cell.length_c   1.000
_cell.angle_alpha   90.00
_cell.angle_beta   90.00
_cell.angle_gamma   90.00
#
_symmetry.space_group_name_H-M   'P 1'
#
loop_
_entity.id
_entity.type
_entity.pdbx_description
1 polymer ?
#
loop_
_entity_poly.entity_id
_entity_poly.type
_entity_poly.pdbx_seq_one_letter_code
_entity_poly.pdbx_strand_id
1 'polypeptide(L)' 'DNQGIPQVLEMNTIPGLTPTSLLPMAAREMGLEFDELVVEILKTAQLDYME' A
#
# COMPACT_ATOMS: atom_id res chain seq x y z
N ASP A 1 -23.47 -4.20 3.73
CA ASP A 1 -24.95 -4.22 3.74
C ASP A 1 -25.42 -3.42 4.96
N ASN A 2 -26.71 -3.43 5.26
CA ASN A 2 -27.23 -2.74 6.45
C ASN A 2 -26.83 -3.42 7.79
N GLN A 3 -25.98 -4.46 7.76
CA GLN A 3 -25.49 -5.16 8.96
C GLN A 3 -24.21 -4.52 9.52
N GLY A 4 -23.62 -3.54 8.83
CA GLY A 4 -22.42 -2.85 9.29
C GLY A 4 -21.15 -3.73 9.29
N ILE A 5 -21.22 -4.91 8.69
CA ILE A 5 -20.09 -5.84 8.63
C ILE A 5 -19.21 -5.45 7.43
N PRO A 6 -17.92 -5.09 7.64
CA PRO A 6 -17.01 -4.79 6.55
C PRO A 6 -16.76 -6.03 5.69
N GLN A 7 -16.67 -5.83 4.38
CA GLN A 7 -16.41 -6.90 3.41
C GLN A 7 -15.17 -6.53 2.59
N VAL A 8 -14.28 -7.49 2.36
CA VAL A 8 -13.14 -7.31 1.45
C VAL A 8 -13.63 -7.58 0.03
N LEU A 9 -13.61 -6.55 -0.81
CA LEU A 9 -14.07 -6.67 -2.21
C LEU A 9 -12.94 -7.14 -3.12
N GLU A 10 -11.76 -6.58 -2.94
CA GLU A 10 -10.59 -6.87 -3.75
C GLU A 10 -9.30 -6.56 -2.99
N MET A 11 -8.19 -7.08 -3.52
CA MET A 11 -6.84 -6.76 -3.11
C MET A 11 -6.02 -6.49 -4.37
N ASN A 12 -5.47 -5.28 -4.46
CA ASN A 12 -4.58 -4.90 -5.56
C ASN A 12 -3.14 -5.10 -5.12
N THR A 13 -2.46 -6.12 -5.66
CA THR A 13 -1.04 -6.39 -5.36
C THR A 13 -0.11 -5.34 -5.96
N ILE A 14 -0.55 -4.66 -7.03
CA ILE A 14 0.12 -3.51 -7.64
C ILE A 14 -0.86 -2.32 -7.58
N PRO A 15 -0.84 -1.53 -6.50
CA PRO A 15 -1.70 -0.37 -6.36
C PRO A 15 -1.24 0.78 -7.26
N GLY A 16 -2.12 1.76 -7.48
CA GLY A 16 -1.73 3.03 -8.08
C GLY A 16 -0.74 3.79 -7.19
N LEU A 17 0.24 4.46 -7.82
CA LEU A 17 1.29 5.24 -7.14
C LEU A 17 1.37 6.69 -7.66
N THR A 18 0.26 7.22 -8.21
CA THR A 18 0.17 8.64 -8.58
C THR A 18 -0.22 9.50 -7.36
N PRO A 19 -0.08 10.84 -7.41
CA PRO A 19 -0.45 11.71 -6.29
C PRO A 19 -1.92 11.61 -5.82
N THR A 20 -2.81 11.12 -6.67
CA THR A 20 -4.23 10.92 -6.38
C THR A 20 -4.58 9.45 -6.09
N SER A 21 -3.58 8.58 -5.97
CA SER A 21 -3.77 7.18 -5.62
C SER A 21 -3.90 7.02 -4.10
N LEU A 22 -4.71 6.06 -3.66
CA LEU A 22 -5.05 5.88 -2.23
C LEU A 22 -3.84 5.53 -1.37
N LEU A 23 -2.92 4.69 -1.85
CA LEU A 23 -1.76 4.27 -1.05
C LEU A 23 -0.80 5.45 -0.76
N PRO A 24 -0.35 6.25 -1.75
CA PRO A 24 0.40 7.48 -1.47
C PRO A 24 -0.33 8.49 -0.58
N MET A 25 -1.64 8.66 -0.76
CA MET A 25 -2.43 9.56 0.09
C MET A 25 -2.48 9.10 1.55
N ALA A 26 -2.65 7.79 1.79
CA ALA A 26 -2.65 7.22 3.12
C ALA A 26 -1.26 7.31 3.78
N ALA A 27 -0.19 7.06 3.04
CA ALA A 27 1.18 7.21 3.52
C ALA A 27 1.46 8.64 4.00
N ARG A 28 1.08 9.64 3.21
CA ARG A 28 1.22 11.06 3.57
C ARG A 28 0.45 11.43 4.83
N GLU A 29 -0.76 10.90 5.02
CA GLU A 29 -1.54 11.12 6.25
C GLU A 29 -0.83 10.53 7.49
N MET A 30 -0.01 9.50 7.32
CA MET A 30 0.86 8.96 8.37
C MET A 30 2.20 9.69 8.51
N GLY A 31 2.42 10.77 7.74
CA GLY A 31 3.66 11.54 7.75
C GLY A 31 4.81 10.93 6.94
N LEU A 32 4.51 10.01 6.01
CA LEU A 32 5.49 9.40 5.11
C LEU A 32 5.37 10.04 3.72
N GLU A 33 6.44 10.69 3.27
CA GLU A 33 6.51 11.27 1.93
C GLU A 33 6.63 10.18 0.85
N PHE A 34 6.37 10.56 -0.41
CA PHE A 34 6.27 9.60 -1.51
C PHE A 34 7.58 8.81 -1.75
N ASP A 35 8.71 9.49 -1.69
CA ASP A 35 10.03 8.88 -1.83
C ASP A 35 10.33 7.91 -0.68
N GLU A 36 9.95 8.27 0.55
CA GLU A 36 10.05 7.38 1.70
C GLU A 36 9.17 6.13 1.54
N LEU A 37 7.93 6.28 1.07
CA LEU A 37 7.05 5.15 0.74
C LEU A 37 7.68 4.20 -0.29
N VAL A 38 8.27 4.75 -1.35
CA VAL A 38 8.94 3.95 -2.39
C VAL A 38 10.13 3.19 -1.79
N VAL A 39 10.92 3.84 -0.93
CA VAL A 39 12.04 3.19 -0.22
C VAL A 39 11.55 2.06 0.69
N GLU A 40 10.44 2.23 1.40
CA GLU A 40 9.85 1.16 2.23
C GLU A 40 9.41 -0.04 1.40
N ILE A 41 8.77 0.17 0.24
CA ILE A 41 8.40 -0.92 -0.68
C ILE A 41 9.66 -1.65 -1.19
N LEU A 42 10.71 -0.91 -1.55
CA LEU A 42 11.95 -1.51 -2.05
C LEU A 42 12.66 -2.38 -1.01
N LYS A 43 12.58 -2.02 0.28
CA LYS A 43 13.16 -2.85 1.36
C LYS A 43 12.55 -4.24 1.43
N THR A 44 11.30 -4.42 1.00
CA THR A 44 10.62 -5.73 1.01
C THR A 44 10.91 -6.56 -0.25
N ALA A 45 11.58 -6.00 -1.25
CA ALA A 45 11.88 -6.69 -2.51
C ALA A 45 13.09 -7.63 -2.34
N GLN A 46 12.91 -8.71 -1.57
CA GLN A 46 13.92 -9.74 -1.32
C GLN A 46 13.40 -11.13 -1.74
N LEU A 47 14.29 -12.11 -1.82
CA LEU A 47 13.88 -13.49 -2.06
C LEU A 47 13.27 -14.05 -0.76
N ASP A 48 12.05 -14.56 -0.87
CA ASP A 48 11.32 -15.14 0.27
C ASP A 48 11.75 -16.59 0.60
N TYR A 49 12.73 -17.13 -0.12
CA TYR A 49 13.28 -18.46 0.10
C TYR A 49 14.81 -18.40 0.19
N MET A 50 15.35 -19.25 1.06
CA MET A 50 16.78 -19.54 1.12
C MET A 50 17.10 -20.63 0.10
N GLU A 51 18.25 -20.53 -0.58
CA GLU A 51 18.84 -21.68 -1.30
C GLU A 51 19.06 -22.88 -0.36
#